data_AF-A0A9N8DIA2-F1
#
_entry.id   AF-A0A9N8DIA2-F1
#
_cell.length_a   1.000
_cell.length_b   1.000
_cell.length_c   1.000
_cell.angle_alpha   90.00
_cell.angle_beta   90.00
_cell.angle_gamma   90.00
#
_symmetry.space_group_name_H-M   'P 1'
#
loop_
_entity.id
_entity.type
_entity.pdbx_description
1 polymer ?
#
loop_
_entity_poly.entity_id
_entity_poly.type
_entity_poly.pdbx_seq_one_letter_code
_entity_poly.pdbx_strand_id
1 'polypeptide(L)'
;MPTRIVLREPTAAPSRLGLPASTPEEEVIRSGDNSLFTPPRSGPPTRVTSSQRKVVGFRSSILRDFSSHHGDDDYFEDFIRQDEAAEKRRLQLHLSGEDIRASPRLLGYLFGAIASLVMLTSVVQFYTREEKTFLEVVKLRNETRSSAHKFFQTINGPVYIWKLWACIGVASAGVLMFVLILLMHFDTICFPKVWFQVFRDGSLAERNILFAMLLFWCGALHINTASLSVGEVQANVFFTTWIVFVCTVLNMGVWRQSANLPRLTVKVLTHHRETTYNWTWTLVFVLLTAGAGTDLYLHRQDVQLRYEGQRLVLDEWQWTRVLVMLWSEVFLCLLAIFFNHVWSTALKFNFPGGCRFVLNWRSLEGLLILGDVGFKFWMILTATGADGVITGLNNVYFGVFGSFFNIVFTFGTWLRENKDIDYII
;
A
#
# COMPACT_ATOMS: atom_id res chain seq x y z
N MET A 1 -18.68 -47.01 5.69
CA MET A 1 -17.33 -47.61 5.58
C MET A 1 -16.32 -46.48 5.44
N PRO A 2 -15.37 -46.28 6.37
CA PRO A 2 -14.40 -45.20 6.25
C PRO A 2 -13.11 -45.70 5.59
N THR A 3 -12.74 -45.06 4.48
CA THR A 3 -11.49 -45.30 3.77
C THR A 3 -10.35 -44.58 4.49
N ARG A 4 -9.46 -45.36 5.11
CA ARG A 4 -8.29 -44.88 5.85
C ARG A 4 -7.15 -44.65 4.84
N ILE A 5 -6.79 -43.39 4.59
CA ILE A 5 -5.61 -43.05 3.79
C ILE A 5 -4.39 -43.08 4.72
N VAL A 6 -3.52 -44.08 4.52
CA VAL A 6 -2.24 -44.23 5.21
C VAL A 6 -1.18 -43.53 4.37
N LEU A 7 -0.60 -42.44 4.89
CA LEU A 7 0.58 -41.81 4.31
C LEU A 7 1.83 -42.58 4.74
N ARG A 8 2.62 -42.98 3.74
CA ARG A 8 3.85 -43.77 3.87
C ARG A 8 5.03 -42.84 4.18
N GLU A 9 5.75 -43.10 5.27
CA GLU A 9 7.01 -42.42 5.60
C GLU A 9 8.13 -42.82 4.60
N PRO A 10 9.03 -41.89 4.23
CA PRO A 10 10.26 -42.26 3.56
C PRO A 10 11.32 -42.67 4.60
N THR A 11 11.76 -43.91 4.44
CA THR A 11 12.90 -44.56 5.10
C THR A 11 14.19 -43.74 4.96
N ALA A 12 14.83 -43.49 6.09
CA ALA A 12 16.21 -43.03 6.17
C ALA A 12 17.21 -44.14 5.81
N ALA A 13 18.34 -43.77 5.22
CA ALA A 13 19.57 -44.56 5.21
C ALA A 13 20.80 -43.65 5.30
N PRO A 14 21.95 -44.13 5.83
CA PRO A 14 22.82 -43.29 6.66
C PRO A 14 24.24 -43.05 6.11
N SER A 15 24.86 -41.99 6.65
CA SER A 15 26.27 -41.83 7.08
C SER A 15 27.45 -42.04 6.10
N ARG A 16 28.34 -41.03 6.00
CA ARG A 16 29.74 -40.98 6.53
C ARG A 16 30.49 -39.77 5.94
N LEU A 17 30.97 -38.81 6.73
CA LEU A 17 32.26 -38.73 7.46
C LEU A 17 33.49 -38.64 6.55
N GLY A 18 34.15 -37.47 6.56
CA GLY A 18 35.44 -37.25 5.90
C GLY A 18 35.89 -35.78 5.85
N LEU A 19 36.28 -35.22 6.99
CA LEU A 19 37.32 -34.17 7.11
C LEU A 19 38.64 -34.90 7.45
N PRO A 20 39.87 -34.37 7.18
CA PRO A 20 40.25 -32.98 7.49
C PRO A 20 41.31 -32.29 6.59
N ALA A 21 41.46 -30.98 6.87
CA ALA A 21 42.68 -30.14 6.93
C ALA A 21 43.72 -30.10 5.79
N SER A 22 44.01 -28.88 5.29
CA SER A 22 45.24 -28.11 5.61
C SER A 22 45.44 -26.93 4.64
N THR A 23 45.54 -25.71 5.17
CA THR A 23 46.36 -24.59 4.63
C THR A 23 47.84 -24.82 5.05
N PRO A 24 48.90 -24.20 4.47
CA PRO A 24 49.01 -22.76 4.14
C PRO A 24 50.00 -22.37 2.98
N GLU A 25 50.33 -21.07 2.92
CA GLU A 25 51.50 -20.40 2.28
C GLU A 25 51.36 -20.02 0.80
N GLU A 26 51.39 -18.70 0.46
CA GLU A 26 52.59 -17.83 0.23
C GLU A 26 53.43 -18.37 -0.94
N GLU A 27 53.90 -17.63 -1.95
CA GLU A 27 54.35 -16.25 -2.08
C GLU A 27 54.55 -15.96 -3.59
N VAL A 28 54.42 -14.69 -3.98
CA VAL A 28 55.29 -13.92 -4.89
C VAL A 28 55.88 -14.59 -6.17
N ILE A 29 55.63 -13.98 -7.34
CA ILE A 29 56.69 -13.49 -8.26
C ILE A 29 56.10 -12.49 -9.27
N ARG A 30 56.71 -11.30 -9.28
CA ARG A 30 56.69 -10.30 -10.34
C ARG A 30 57.63 -10.74 -11.48
N SER A 31 57.17 -10.59 -12.72
CA SER A 31 57.93 -10.04 -13.87
C SER A 31 56.99 -10.13 -15.08
N GLY A 32 56.62 -9.03 -15.73
CA GLY A 32 57.37 -8.50 -16.89
C GLY A 32 56.97 -9.30 -18.14
N ASP A 33 56.65 -8.76 -19.30
CA ASP A 33 56.76 -7.43 -19.84
C ASP A 33 56.04 -7.48 -21.21
N ASN A 34 55.62 -6.32 -21.74
CA ASN A 34 55.43 -6.03 -23.16
C ASN A 34 54.46 -6.89 -24.01
N SER A 35 53.38 -6.26 -24.48
CA SER A 35 53.42 -5.64 -25.82
C SER A 35 52.08 -5.01 -26.22
N LEU A 36 52.20 -3.78 -26.75
CA LEU A 36 51.42 -3.18 -27.82
C LEU A 36 49.95 -3.60 -27.98
N PHE A 37 49.03 -2.68 -27.65
CA PHE A 37 47.97 -2.34 -28.61
C PHE A 37 47.54 -0.88 -28.45
N THR A 38 47.76 -0.12 -29.53
CA THR A 38 47.40 1.28 -29.74
C THR A 38 45.90 1.54 -29.60
N PRO A 39 45.49 2.69 -29.02
CA PRO A 39 44.09 3.05 -28.87
C PRO A 39 43.56 3.75 -30.13
N PRO A 40 42.30 3.53 -30.56
CA PRO A 40 41.67 4.41 -31.51
C PRO A 40 40.98 5.58 -30.80
N ARG A 41 41.48 6.78 -31.13
CA ARG A 41 40.76 8.03 -31.40
C ARG A 41 39.56 8.39 -30.50
N SER A 42 39.81 9.39 -29.66
CA SER A 42 38.82 10.32 -29.10
C SER A 42 38.02 11.03 -30.20
N GLY A 43 36.75 10.65 -30.36
CA GLY A 43 35.74 11.49 -30.99
C GLY A 43 35.17 12.51 -29.99
N PRO A 44 34.75 13.71 -30.44
CA PRO A 44 34.17 14.71 -29.56
C PRO A 44 32.81 14.23 -29.01
N PRO A 45 32.44 14.58 -27.76
CA PRO A 45 31.19 14.14 -27.15
C PRO A 45 30.00 14.73 -27.91
N THR A 46 29.23 13.86 -28.57
CA THR A 46 27.93 14.20 -29.13
C THR A 46 26.95 14.34 -27.97
N ARG A 47 26.48 15.58 -27.76
CA ARG A 47 25.49 15.93 -26.75
C ARG A 47 24.15 15.29 -27.14
N VAL A 48 23.86 14.11 -26.60
CA VAL A 48 22.53 13.49 -26.69
C VAL A 48 21.57 14.34 -25.87
N THR A 49 20.82 15.20 -26.54
CA THR A 49 19.67 15.88 -25.97
C THR A 49 18.59 14.84 -25.73
N SER A 50 18.40 14.45 -24.48
CA SER A 50 17.23 13.69 -24.06
C SER A 50 15.98 14.51 -24.41
N SER A 51 15.23 14.03 -25.40
CA SER A 51 13.89 14.50 -25.73
C SER A 51 13.00 14.32 -24.51
N GLN A 52 12.85 15.37 -23.71
CA GLN A 52 11.79 15.45 -22.72
C GLN A 52 10.47 15.54 -23.49
N ARG A 53 9.65 14.48 -23.38
CA ARG A 53 8.24 14.53 -23.73
C ARG A 53 7.61 15.66 -22.90
N LYS A 54 7.32 16.77 -23.60
CA LYS A 54 6.63 17.94 -23.09
C LYS A 54 5.17 17.54 -22.88
N VAL A 55 4.84 17.08 -21.67
CA VAL A 55 3.45 16.98 -21.23
C VAL A 55 2.95 18.41 -21.07
N VAL A 56 1.90 18.74 -21.80
CA VAL A 56 1.23 20.04 -21.81
C VAL A 56 0.69 20.30 -20.40
N GLY A 57 1.45 21.03 -19.59
CA GLY A 57 0.94 21.71 -18.42
C GLY A 57 0.43 23.07 -18.87
N PHE A 58 -0.81 23.41 -18.53
CA PHE A 58 -1.29 24.78 -18.58
C PHE A 58 -0.40 25.61 -17.65
N ARG A 59 0.54 26.36 -18.24
CA ARG A 59 1.28 27.43 -17.59
C ARG A 59 0.75 28.73 -18.17
N SER A 60 0.02 29.48 -17.35
CA SER A 60 -0.21 30.91 -17.55
C SER A 60 1.16 31.61 -17.55
N SER A 61 1.56 32.01 -18.75
CA SER A 61 2.64 32.95 -19.02
C SER A 61 2.17 34.36 -18.67
N ILE A 62 2.76 35.04 -17.68
CA ILE A 62 2.64 36.50 -17.51
C ILE A 62 3.73 37.14 -16.63
N LEU A 63 4.84 36.46 -16.33
CA LEU A 63 5.92 37.07 -15.52
C LEU A 63 7.30 36.81 -16.12
N ARG A 64 7.52 37.27 -17.35
CA ARG A 64 8.89 37.30 -17.91
C ARG A 64 9.27 38.49 -18.76
N ASP A 65 8.53 39.59 -18.70
CA ASP A 65 8.98 40.88 -19.20
C ASP A 65 8.81 41.88 -18.07
N PHE A 66 9.92 42.31 -17.45
CA PHE A 66 10.13 43.62 -16.80
C PHE A 66 11.46 43.53 -16.05
N SER A 67 12.56 43.57 -16.79
CA SER A 67 13.88 43.93 -16.24
C SER A 67 14.75 44.49 -17.34
N SER A 68 14.53 45.75 -17.70
CA SER A 68 15.55 46.58 -18.35
C SER A 68 15.13 48.05 -18.33
N HIS A 69 15.55 48.81 -17.32
CA HIS A 69 16.04 50.19 -17.51
C HIS A 69 16.76 50.68 -16.25
N HIS A 70 17.92 51.30 -16.48
CA HIS A 70 18.81 51.95 -15.52
C HIS A 70 18.33 53.35 -15.15
N GLY A 71 18.72 53.83 -13.97
CA GLY A 71 19.09 55.23 -13.72
C GLY A 71 18.47 55.86 -12.48
N ASP A 72 19.29 56.03 -11.44
CA ASP A 72 19.26 57.01 -10.35
C ASP A 72 17.90 57.55 -9.86
N ASP A 73 17.47 57.14 -8.65
CA ASP A 73 16.70 57.97 -7.69
C ASP A 73 16.42 57.19 -6.37
N ASP A 74 17.40 57.20 -5.46
CA ASP A 74 17.47 56.39 -4.22
C ASP A 74 16.48 56.76 -3.08
N TYR A 75 15.43 57.54 -3.35
CA TYR A 75 14.36 57.80 -2.37
C TYR A 75 12.96 57.37 -2.83
N PHE A 76 12.79 57.04 -4.12
CA PHE A 76 11.50 56.57 -4.66
C PHE A 76 11.41 55.03 -4.69
N GLU A 77 12.56 54.33 -4.73
CA GLU A 77 12.61 52.86 -4.72
C GLU A 77 12.06 52.22 -3.45
N ASP A 78 12.21 52.84 -2.27
CA ASP A 78 11.72 52.24 -1.02
C ASP A 78 10.19 52.36 -0.89
N PHE A 79 9.58 53.41 -1.47
CA PHE A 79 8.13 53.56 -1.52
C PHE A 79 7.50 52.62 -2.57
N ILE A 80 8.12 52.50 -3.75
CA ILE A 80 7.70 51.52 -4.78
C ILE A 80 7.94 50.08 -4.30
N ARG A 81 9.03 49.77 -3.58
CA ARG A 81 9.24 48.43 -3.01
C ARG A 81 8.22 48.08 -1.93
N GLN A 82 7.80 49.05 -1.12
CA GLN A 82 6.71 48.81 -0.16
C GLN A 82 5.37 48.60 -0.88
N ASP A 83 5.09 49.35 -1.95
CA ASP A 83 3.85 49.20 -2.70
C ASP A 83 3.85 47.93 -3.57
N GLU A 84 4.97 47.54 -4.19
CA GLU A 84 5.14 46.26 -4.88
C GLU A 84 5.14 45.07 -3.90
N ALA A 85 5.67 45.23 -2.68
CA ALA A 85 5.59 44.19 -1.66
C ALA A 85 4.18 44.09 -1.07
N ALA A 86 3.47 45.20 -0.94
CA ALA A 86 2.07 45.26 -0.55
C ALA A 86 1.14 44.74 -1.66
N GLU A 87 1.46 45.01 -2.91
CA GLU A 87 0.78 44.54 -4.11
C GLU A 87 1.09 43.07 -4.35
N LYS A 88 2.32 42.59 -4.18
CA LYS A 88 2.64 41.15 -4.10
C LYS A 88 1.96 40.46 -2.94
N ARG A 89 1.84 41.10 -1.77
CA ARG A 89 1.05 40.55 -0.65
C ARG A 89 -0.43 40.53 -0.98
N ARG A 90 -0.98 41.57 -1.62
CA ARG A 90 -2.38 41.64 -2.05
C ARG A 90 -2.67 40.65 -3.16
N LEU A 91 -1.77 40.46 -4.13
CA LEU A 91 -1.82 39.43 -5.17
C LEU A 91 -1.64 38.04 -4.57
N GLN A 92 -0.74 37.82 -3.62
CA GLN A 92 -0.66 36.56 -2.87
C GLN A 92 -1.93 36.30 -2.05
N LEU A 93 -2.55 37.33 -1.48
CA LEU A 93 -3.82 37.24 -0.77
C LEU A 93 -5.02 37.04 -1.72
N HIS A 94 -4.97 37.59 -2.93
CA HIS A 94 -5.99 37.40 -3.98
C HIS A 94 -5.87 36.02 -4.66
N LEU A 95 -4.66 35.59 -5.02
CA LEU A 95 -4.37 34.22 -5.48
C LEU A 95 -4.68 33.18 -4.38
N SER A 96 -4.46 33.53 -3.11
CA SER A 96 -4.91 32.72 -1.96
C SER A 96 -6.44 32.65 -1.81
N GLY A 97 -7.18 33.59 -2.41
CA GLY A 97 -8.64 33.68 -2.32
C GLY A 97 -9.37 32.85 -3.39
N GLU A 98 -8.80 32.73 -4.60
CA GLU A 98 -9.42 32.00 -5.71
C GLU A 98 -9.12 30.50 -5.73
N ASP A 99 -8.02 30.02 -5.14
CA ASP A 99 -7.46 28.71 -5.50
C ASP A 99 -7.80 27.53 -4.53
N ILE A 100 -8.31 27.80 -3.32
CA ILE A 100 -8.39 26.76 -2.27
C ILE A 100 -9.81 26.21 -2.06
N ARG A 101 -10.85 27.01 -2.35
CA ARG A 101 -12.27 26.56 -2.29
C ARG A 101 -12.61 25.51 -3.35
N ALA A 102 -11.80 25.40 -4.40
CA ALA A 102 -11.90 24.37 -5.45
C ALA A 102 -10.74 23.37 -5.42
N SER A 103 -9.95 23.33 -4.33
CA SER A 103 -8.79 22.43 -4.30
C SER A 103 -9.23 20.96 -4.31
N PRO A 104 -8.60 20.08 -5.11
CA PRO A 104 -8.90 18.65 -5.13
C PRO A 104 -8.82 17.98 -3.74
N ARG A 105 -8.11 18.59 -2.78
CA ARG A 105 -8.03 18.15 -1.38
C ARG A 105 -9.38 18.26 -0.67
N LEU A 106 -10.08 19.39 -0.84
CA LEU A 106 -11.38 19.61 -0.23
C LEU A 106 -12.40 18.58 -0.72
N LEU A 107 -12.35 18.24 -2.02
CA LEU A 107 -13.18 17.19 -2.60
C LEU A 107 -12.92 15.83 -1.94
N GLY A 108 -11.66 15.47 -1.69
CA GLY A 108 -11.34 14.22 -1.01
C GLY A 108 -11.79 14.20 0.46
N TYR A 109 -11.71 15.33 1.18
CA TYR A 109 -12.28 15.44 2.53
C TYR A 109 -13.80 15.31 2.51
N LEU A 110 -14.47 15.93 1.53
CA LEU A 110 -15.92 15.83 1.35
C LEU A 110 -16.34 14.38 1.05
N PHE A 111 -15.64 13.71 0.15
CA PHE A 111 -15.93 12.32 -0.17
C PHE A 111 -15.69 11.39 1.01
N GLY A 112 -14.61 11.62 1.78
CA GLY A 112 -14.36 10.93 3.04
C GLY A 112 -15.46 11.15 4.09
N ALA A 113 -16.00 12.38 4.18
CA ALA A 113 -17.12 12.70 5.06
C ALA A 113 -18.38 11.93 4.66
N ILE A 114 -18.74 11.96 3.37
CA ILE A 114 -19.93 11.27 2.85
C ILE A 114 -19.80 9.77 3.06
N ALA A 115 -18.65 9.16 2.71
CA ALA A 115 -18.45 7.74 2.90
C ALA A 115 -18.47 7.34 4.39
N SER A 116 -17.90 8.14 5.29
CA SER A 116 -17.99 7.92 6.74
C SER A 116 -19.45 8.04 7.25
N LEU A 117 -20.23 8.98 6.71
CA LEU A 117 -21.65 9.14 7.05
C LEU A 117 -22.50 7.97 6.55
N VAL A 118 -22.23 7.48 5.34
CA VAL A 118 -22.86 6.26 4.81
C VAL A 118 -22.49 5.06 5.68
N MET A 119 -21.24 4.96 6.11
CA MET A 119 -20.81 3.90 7.04
C MET A 119 -21.56 3.97 8.37
N LEU A 120 -21.66 5.16 8.97
CA LEU A 120 -22.36 5.39 10.24
C LEU A 120 -23.84 5.05 10.14
N THR A 121 -24.53 5.57 9.12
CA THR A 121 -25.95 5.28 8.90
C THR A 121 -26.17 3.79 8.64
N SER A 122 -25.28 3.16 7.87
CA SER A 122 -25.32 1.72 7.60
C SER A 122 -25.22 0.90 8.89
N VAL A 123 -24.20 1.12 9.74
CA VAL A 123 -24.03 0.33 10.96
C VAL A 123 -25.16 0.57 11.98
N VAL A 124 -25.67 1.80 12.09
CA VAL A 124 -26.81 2.11 12.97
C VAL A 124 -28.10 1.45 12.48
N GLN A 125 -28.37 1.49 11.18
CA GLN A 125 -29.52 0.79 10.59
C GLN A 125 -29.41 -0.72 10.77
N PHE A 126 -28.21 -1.28 10.60
CA PHE A 126 -27.96 -2.69 10.85
C PHE A 126 -28.20 -3.07 12.31
N TYR A 127 -27.65 -2.32 13.26
CA TYR A 127 -27.86 -2.54 14.69
C TYR A 127 -29.35 -2.51 15.05
N THR A 128 -30.06 -1.46 14.65
CA THR A 128 -31.48 -1.28 14.97
C THR A 128 -32.39 -2.31 14.32
N ARG A 129 -32.04 -2.82 13.13
CA ARG A 129 -32.80 -3.87 12.44
C ARG A 129 -32.57 -5.23 13.10
N GLU A 130 -31.32 -5.62 13.29
CA GLU A 130 -30.97 -6.93 13.83
C GLU A 130 -31.34 -7.04 15.32
N GLU A 131 -31.29 -5.95 16.10
CA GLU A 131 -31.74 -5.95 17.50
C GLU A 131 -33.23 -6.30 17.62
N LYS A 132 -34.08 -5.76 16.72
CA LYS A 132 -35.51 -6.08 16.69
C LYS A 132 -35.73 -7.56 16.37
N THR A 133 -35.05 -8.05 15.33
CA THR A 133 -35.15 -9.47 14.93
C THR A 133 -34.63 -10.40 16.03
N PHE A 134 -33.54 -10.04 16.70
CA PHE A 134 -32.99 -10.82 17.80
C PHE A 134 -33.95 -10.90 18.99
N LEU A 135 -34.57 -9.78 19.39
CA LEU A 135 -35.54 -9.77 20.49
C LEU A 135 -36.78 -10.62 20.18
N GLU A 136 -37.23 -10.67 18.93
CA GLU A 136 -38.32 -11.54 18.50
C GLU A 136 -37.92 -13.03 18.57
N VAL A 137 -36.72 -13.37 18.08
CA VAL A 137 -36.22 -14.76 18.08
C VAL A 137 -35.90 -15.25 19.50
N VAL A 138 -35.33 -14.42 20.37
CA VAL A 138 -35.02 -14.78 21.76
C VAL A 138 -36.29 -14.97 22.59
N LYS A 139 -37.34 -14.16 22.36
CA LYS A 139 -38.66 -14.40 22.97
C LYS A 139 -39.25 -15.76 22.60
N LEU A 140 -38.93 -16.26 21.40
CA LEU A 140 -39.38 -17.56 20.90
C LEU A 140 -38.51 -18.72 21.38
N ARG A 141 -37.22 -18.49 21.63
CA ARG A 141 -36.24 -19.53 21.98
C ARG A 141 -35.72 -19.33 23.40
N ASN A 142 -36.34 -20.04 24.34
CA ASN A 142 -36.03 -20.03 25.79
C ASN A 142 -34.63 -20.59 26.17
N GLU A 143 -33.64 -20.55 25.27
CA GLU A 143 -32.36 -21.28 25.44
C GLU A 143 -31.13 -20.37 25.59
N THR A 144 -30.41 -20.67 26.69
CA THR A 144 -28.98 -20.49 26.98
C THR A 144 -28.33 -19.14 26.64
N ARG A 145 -28.43 -18.25 27.63
CA ARG A 145 -27.79 -16.93 27.80
C ARG A 145 -26.26 -16.86 27.62
N SER A 146 -25.55 -17.98 27.46
CA SER A 146 -24.09 -18.05 27.65
C SER A 146 -23.26 -17.47 26.49
N SER A 147 -23.70 -17.61 25.23
CA SER A 147 -22.97 -17.06 24.06
C SER A 147 -23.36 -15.62 23.70
N ALA A 148 -24.46 -15.12 24.25
CA ALA A 148 -25.03 -13.80 23.93
C ALA A 148 -24.16 -12.62 24.41
N HIS A 149 -23.25 -12.84 25.36
CA HIS A 149 -22.37 -11.77 25.86
C HIS A 149 -21.16 -11.48 24.95
N LYS A 150 -20.77 -12.43 24.10
CA LYS A 150 -19.58 -12.31 23.23
C LYS A 150 -19.95 -11.90 21.80
N PHE A 151 -21.08 -12.42 21.30
CA PHE A 151 -21.52 -12.24 19.92
C PHE A 151 -22.88 -11.56 19.83
N PHE A 152 -22.98 -10.63 18.89
CA PHE A 152 -24.21 -10.13 18.34
C PHE A 152 -24.65 -11.07 17.21
N GLN A 153 -25.72 -11.83 17.44
CA GLN A 153 -26.22 -12.82 16.47
C GLN A 153 -27.05 -12.12 15.40
N THR A 154 -26.74 -12.38 14.14
CA THR A 154 -27.45 -11.79 12.98
C THR A 154 -27.92 -12.90 12.05
N ILE A 155 -28.83 -12.59 11.12
CA ILE A 155 -29.28 -13.54 10.10
C ILE A 155 -28.10 -14.06 9.25
N ASN A 156 -27.12 -13.20 8.97
CA ASN A 156 -26.00 -13.50 8.07
C ASN A 156 -24.78 -14.10 8.80
N GLY A 157 -24.81 -14.17 10.13
CA GLY A 157 -23.73 -14.72 10.95
C GLY A 157 -23.46 -13.94 12.24
N PRO A 158 -22.63 -14.47 13.14
CA PRO A 158 -22.27 -13.80 14.37
C PRO A 158 -21.28 -12.64 14.12
N VAL A 159 -21.45 -11.54 14.85
CA VAL A 159 -20.53 -10.39 14.89
C VAL A 159 -20.03 -10.21 16.32
N TYR A 160 -18.75 -9.90 16.52
CA TYR A 160 -18.28 -9.55 17.86
C TYR A 160 -18.92 -8.26 18.37
N ILE A 161 -19.46 -8.27 19.60
CA ILE A 161 -20.09 -7.08 20.19
C ILE A 161 -19.09 -5.91 20.27
N TRP A 162 -17.83 -6.18 20.63
CA TRP A 162 -16.80 -5.15 20.66
C TRP A 162 -16.48 -4.57 19.28
N LYS A 163 -16.47 -5.40 18.20
CA LYS A 163 -16.26 -4.94 16.82
C LYS A 163 -17.44 -4.10 16.34
N LEU A 164 -18.67 -4.45 16.74
CA LEU A 164 -19.86 -3.65 16.45
C LEU A 164 -19.78 -2.25 17.08
N TRP A 165 -19.50 -2.15 18.39
CA TRP A 165 -19.34 -0.85 19.06
C TRP A 165 -18.14 -0.07 18.53
N ALA A 166 -17.02 -0.76 18.27
CA ALA A 166 -15.86 -0.13 17.65
C ALA A 166 -16.17 0.39 16.25
N CYS A 167 -16.96 -0.33 15.43
CA CYS A 167 -17.40 0.14 14.12
C CYS A 167 -18.27 1.41 14.22
N ILE A 168 -19.21 1.46 15.17
CA ILE A 168 -20.01 2.67 15.43
C ILE A 168 -19.12 3.83 15.88
N GLY A 169 -18.18 3.58 16.79
CA GLY A 169 -17.23 4.58 17.28
C GLY A 169 -16.31 5.11 16.19
N VAL A 170 -15.74 4.22 15.37
CA VAL A 170 -14.90 4.56 14.22
C VAL A 170 -15.68 5.35 13.17
N ALA A 171 -16.91 4.95 12.86
CA ALA A 171 -17.75 5.70 11.92
C ALA A 171 -18.08 7.10 12.43
N SER A 172 -18.44 7.22 13.71
CA SER A 172 -18.77 8.49 14.35
C SER A 172 -17.55 9.42 14.41
N ALA A 173 -16.40 8.90 14.83
CA ALA A 173 -15.13 9.62 14.86
C ALA A 173 -14.69 10.05 13.45
N GLY A 174 -14.84 9.16 12.46
CA GLY A 174 -14.56 9.45 11.06
C GLY A 174 -15.40 10.62 10.53
N VAL A 175 -16.72 10.58 10.73
CA VAL A 175 -17.63 11.70 10.37
C VAL A 175 -17.18 12.99 11.04
N LEU A 176 -16.95 12.97 12.37
CA LEU A 176 -16.52 14.14 13.11
C LEU A 176 -15.21 14.71 12.58
N MET A 177 -14.20 13.86 12.33
CA MET A 177 -12.90 14.27 11.79
C MET A 177 -13.03 14.99 10.45
N PHE A 178 -13.75 14.40 9.49
CA PHE A 178 -13.91 15.04 8.18
C PHE A 178 -14.79 16.29 8.25
N VAL A 179 -15.88 16.27 9.02
CA VAL A 179 -16.75 17.45 9.18
C VAL A 179 -15.99 18.60 9.84
N LEU A 180 -15.16 18.35 10.86
CA LEU A 180 -14.32 19.40 11.47
C LEU A 180 -13.34 19.99 10.47
N ILE A 181 -12.70 19.17 9.62
CA ILE A 181 -11.82 19.66 8.55
C ILE A 181 -12.60 20.51 7.55
N LEU A 182 -13.78 20.06 7.12
CA LEU A 182 -14.64 20.81 6.20
C LEU A 182 -15.10 22.12 6.83
N LEU A 183 -15.55 22.11 8.07
CA LEU A 183 -15.96 23.30 8.81
C LEU A 183 -14.80 24.29 8.92
N MET A 184 -13.58 23.84 9.25
CA MET A 184 -12.40 24.71 9.24
C MET A 184 -12.15 25.33 7.86
N HIS A 185 -12.39 24.60 6.76
CA HIS A 185 -12.27 25.16 5.41
C HIS A 185 -13.34 26.20 5.07
N PHE A 186 -14.55 26.09 5.63
CA PHE A 186 -15.60 27.09 5.45
C PHE A 186 -15.48 28.25 6.43
N ASP A 187 -14.93 28.02 7.63
CA ASP A 187 -14.71 29.01 8.69
C ASP A 187 -13.42 29.84 8.49
N THR A 188 -13.12 30.11 7.22
CA THR A 188 -12.10 31.09 6.81
C THR A 188 -12.46 32.51 7.28
N ILE A 189 -13.71 32.74 7.67
CA ILE A 189 -14.22 34.03 8.14
C ILE A 189 -13.88 34.27 9.62
N CYS A 190 -14.12 33.30 10.52
CA CYS A 190 -13.87 33.53 11.95
C CYS A 190 -12.41 33.29 12.35
N PHE A 191 -11.73 32.29 11.75
CA PHE A 191 -10.34 31.93 12.12
C PHE A 191 -9.36 31.84 10.93
N PRO A 192 -9.20 32.90 10.13
CA PRO A 192 -8.34 32.88 8.94
C PRO A 192 -6.88 32.54 9.25
N LYS A 193 -6.36 32.98 10.42
CA LYS A 193 -4.98 32.71 10.84
C LYS A 193 -4.75 31.22 11.12
N VAL A 194 -5.68 30.57 11.81
CA VAL A 194 -5.59 29.14 12.13
C VAL A 194 -5.70 28.33 10.85
N TRP A 195 -6.67 28.66 10.00
CA TRP A 195 -6.85 27.99 8.72
C TRP A 195 -5.58 28.06 7.85
N PHE A 196 -4.99 29.24 7.71
CA PHE A 196 -3.77 29.43 6.91
C PHE A 196 -2.59 28.65 7.50
N GLN A 197 -2.44 28.60 8.83
CA GLN A 197 -1.38 27.79 9.46
C GLN A 197 -1.57 26.30 9.21
N VAL A 198 -2.81 25.81 9.25
CA VAL A 198 -3.11 24.38 9.14
C VAL A 198 -3.08 23.90 7.69
N PHE A 199 -3.72 24.62 6.75
CA PHE A 199 -4.01 24.11 5.40
C PHE A 199 -3.25 24.81 4.26
N ARG A 200 -2.33 25.73 4.57
CA ARG A 200 -1.40 26.27 3.57
C ARG A 200 -0.65 25.13 2.89
N ASP A 201 -0.40 25.30 1.59
CA ASP A 201 0.38 24.36 0.80
C ASP A 201 1.71 24.00 1.47
N GLY A 202 1.95 22.69 1.61
CA GLY A 202 3.12 22.17 2.32
C GLY A 202 3.08 22.30 3.84
N SER A 203 1.93 22.64 4.45
CA SER A 203 1.82 22.71 5.90
C SER A 203 2.12 21.35 6.55
N LEU A 204 3.00 21.40 7.56
CA LEU A 204 3.31 20.25 8.40
C LEU A 204 2.12 19.83 9.26
N ALA A 205 1.23 20.76 9.60
CA ALA A 205 0.03 20.47 10.36
C ALA A 205 -0.94 19.61 9.54
N GLU A 206 -1.28 20.01 8.31
CA GLU A 206 -2.10 19.20 7.39
C GLU A 206 -1.46 17.82 7.15
N ARG A 207 -0.14 17.76 6.95
CA ARG A 207 0.58 16.47 6.80
C ARG A 207 0.34 15.55 7.99
N ASN A 208 0.48 16.07 9.21
CA ASN A 208 0.36 15.29 10.43
C ASN A 208 -1.10 14.85 10.64
N ILE A 209 -2.08 15.71 10.29
CA ILE A 209 -3.51 15.36 10.27
C ILE A 209 -3.75 14.21 9.30
N LEU A 210 -3.29 14.31 8.05
CA LEU A 210 -3.44 13.26 7.03
C LEU A 210 -2.78 11.95 7.44
N PHE A 211 -1.61 12.01 8.09
CA PHE A 211 -0.94 10.83 8.61
C PHE A 211 -1.73 10.18 9.76
N ALA A 212 -2.25 10.99 10.70
CA ALA A 212 -3.11 10.50 11.76
C ALA A 212 -4.40 9.87 11.22
N MET A 213 -5.02 10.49 10.20
CA MET A 213 -6.17 9.93 9.49
C MET A 213 -5.83 8.60 8.83
N LEU A 214 -4.65 8.50 8.19
CA LEU A 214 -4.22 7.27 7.54
C LEU A 214 -4.07 6.13 8.57
N LEU A 215 -3.40 6.39 9.70
CA LEU A 215 -3.28 5.41 10.78
C LEU A 215 -4.63 5.00 11.37
N PHE A 216 -5.51 5.99 11.58
CA PHE A 216 -6.88 5.75 12.04
C PHE A 216 -7.63 4.83 11.07
N TRP A 217 -7.60 5.11 9.77
CA TRP A 217 -8.30 4.30 8.76
C TRP A 217 -7.64 2.94 8.50
N CYS A 218 -6.33 2.78 8.74
CA CYS A 218 -5.68 1.47 8.80
C CYS A 218 -6.23 0.60 9.94
N GLY A 219 -6.49 1.21 11.11
CA GLY A 219 -7.18 0.53 12.22
C GLY A 219 -8.64 0.22 11.89
N ALA A 220 -9.34 1.16 11.25
CA ALA A 220 -10.74 1.04 10.84
C ALA A 220 -10.97 -0.10 9.85
N LEU A 221 -10.26 -0.11 8.70
CA LEU A 221 -9.41 -1.25 8.36
C LEU A 221 -9.77 -2.60 8.95
N HIS A 222 -8.88 -3.00 9.83
CA HIS A 222 -8.93 -4.24 10.56
C HIS A 222 -10.25 -4.42 11.35
N ILE A 223 -10.72 -3.40 12.07
CA ILE A 223 -11.91 -3.51 12.93
C ILE A 223 -13.17 -3.83 12.12
N ASN A 224 -13.37 -3.11 11.00
CA ASN A 224 -14.62 -3.13 10.26
C ASN A 224 -14.68 -4.26 9.23
N THR A 225 -13.55 -4.78 8.75
CA THR A 225 -13.52 -5.73 7.62
C THR A 225 -12.74 -7.03 7.87
N ALA A 226 -12.21 -7.24 9.07
CA ALA A 226 -11.70 -8.56 9.48
C ALA A 226 -12.83 -9.52 9.84
N SER A 227 -12.52 -10.79 10.12
CA SER A 227 -13.53 -11.82 10.40
C SER A 227 -14.41 -11.48 11.60
N LEU A 228 -15.70 -11.86 11.53
CA LEU A 228 -16.71 -11.60 12.55
C LEU A 228 -16.92 -10.10 12.84
N SER A 229 -16.64 -9.24 11.84
CA SER A 229 -16.93 -7.81 11.88
C SER A 229 -18.30 -7.49 11.25
N VAL A 230 -18.73 -6.23 11.41
CA VAL A 230 -19.94 -5.74 10.74
C VAL A 230 -19.78 -5.74 9.21
N GLY A 231 -18.60 -5.43 8.67
CA GLY A 231 -18.37 -5.39 7.23
C GLY A 231 -18.54 -6.74 6.53
N GLU A 232 -18.29 -7.86 7.21
CA GLU A 232 -18.49 -9.20 6.65
C GLU A 232 -19.97 -9.48 6.35
N VAL A 233 -20.87 -9.01 7.23
CA VAL A 233 -22.33 -9.20 7.11
C VAL A 233 -23.05 -8.02 6.45
N GLN A 234 -22.38 -6.87 6.32
CA GLN A 234 -22.93 -5.65 5.75
C GLN A 234 -21.96 -5.00 4.76
N ALA A 235 -22.20 -5.25 3.46
CA ALA A 235 -21.37 -4.78 2.36
C ALA A 235 -21.12 -3.26 2.36
N ASN A 236 -22.12 -2.44 2.73
CA ASN A 236 -21.95 -0.99 2.78
C ASN A 236 -20.84 -0.58 3.76
N VAL A 237 -20.79 -1.17 4.96
CA VAL A 237 -19.74 -0.89 5.94
C VAL A 237 -18.38 -1.31 5.41
N PHE A 238 -18.32 -2.47 4.75
CA PHE A 238 -17.11 -2.95 4.10
C PHE A 238 -16.57 -1.97 3.06
N PHE A 239 -17.38 -1.67 2.03
CA PHE A 239 -16.95 -0.84 0.91
C PHE A 239 -16.68 0.61 1.33
N THR A 240 -17.49 1.18 2.21
CA THR A 240 -17.26 2.55 2.69
C THR A 240 -15.98 2.67 3.51
N THR A 241 -15.63 1.68 4.34
CA THR A 241 -14.34 1.68 5.07
C THR A 241 -13.16 1.73 4.09
N TRP A 242 -13.19 0.89 3.04
CA TRP A 242 -12.17 0.88 1.98
C TRP A 242 -12.11 2.17 1.19
N ILE A 243 -13.27 2.71 0.82
CA ILE A 243 -13.37 3.99 0.13
C ILE A 243 -12.69 5.09 0.94
N VAL A 244 -12.99 5.22 2.23
CA VAL A 244 -12.42 6.28 3.06
C VAL A 244 -10.91 6.11 3.22
N PHE A 245 -10.44 4.87 3.40
CA PHE A 245 -9.00 4.57 3.42
C PHE A 245 -8.31 5.02 2.13
N VAL A 246 -8.82 4.62 0.96
CA VAL A 246 -8.27 5.01 -0.35
C VAL A 246 -8.30 6.52 -0.53
N CYS A 247 -9.40 7.18 -0.17
CA CYS A 247 -9.50 8.65 -0.24
C CYS A 247 -8.47 9.35 0.64
N THR A 248 -8.17 8.81 1.83
CA THR A 248 -7.13 9.35 2.71
C THR A 248 -5.74 9.21 2.07
N VAL A 249 -5.45 8.06 1.46
CA VAL A 249 -4.20 7.83 0.70
C VAL A 249 -4.09 8.78 -0.49
N LEU A 250 -5.16 8.97 -1.26
CA LEU A 250 -5.19 9.88 -2.40
C LEU A 250 -5.00 11.34 -1.96
N ASN A 251 -5.65 11.76 -0.87
CA ASN A 251 -5.47 13.09 -0.30
C ASN A 251 -4.03 13.34 0.16
N MET A 252 -3.37 12.36 0.75
CA MET A 252 -1.95 12.44 1.05
C MET A 252 -1.12 12.63 -0.23
N GLY A 253 -1.49 11.96 -1.33
CA GLY A 253 -0.89 12.14 -2.64
C GLY A 253 -1.09 13.55 -3.23
N VAL A 254 -2.25 14.15 -3.03
CA VAL A 254 -2.54 15.54 -3.45
C VAL A 254 -1.79 16.55 -2.58
N TRP A 255 -1.78 16.36 -1.25
CA TRP A 255 -1.01 17.21 -0.32
C TRP A 255 0.49 17.25 -0.68
N ARG A 256 1.07 16.10 -1.03
CA ARG A 256 2.48 16.07 -1.48
C ARG A 256 2.71 16.94 -2.70
N GLN A 257 1.78 16.94 -3.66
CA GLN A 257 1.90 17.76 -4.87
C GLN A 257 1.79 19.24 -4.56
N SER A 258 0.85 19.64 -3.70
CA SER A 258 0.73 21.04 -3.29
C SER A 258 1.95 21.51 -2.50
N ALA A 259 2.61 20.63 -1.75
CA ALA A 259 3.87 20.90 -1.07
C ALA A 259 5.09 21.03 -2.00
N ASN A 260 4.93 21.01 -3.32
CA ASN A 260 6.00 20.89 -4.32
C ASN A 260 6.93 19.68 -4.08
N LEU A 261 6.43 18.65 -3.39
CA LEU A 261 7.15 17.40 -3.22
C LEU A 261 6.83 16.47 -4.40
N PRO A 262 7.80 15.63 -4.83
CA PRO A 262 7.50 14.62 -5.83
C PRO A 262 6.35 13.73 -5.33
N ARG A 263 5.40 13.47 -6.25
CA ARG A 263 4.32 12.48 -6.05
C ARG A 263 4.92 11.19 -5.50
N LEU A 264 4.17 10.45 -4.68
CA LEU A 264 4.68 9.18 -4.17
C LEU A 264 5.13 8.27 -5.31
N THR A 265 4.35 8.21 -6.39
CA THR A 265 4.71 7.55 -7.65
C THR A 265 6.04 8.07 -8.18
N VAL A 266 6.21 9.38 -8.37
CA VAL A 266 7.46 9.96 -8.88
C VAL A 266 8.64 9.70 -7.95
N LYS A 267 8.48 9.79 -6.62
CA LYS A 267 9.55 9.51 -5.66
C LYS A 267 9.99 8.05 -5.72
N VAL A 268 9.05 7.13 -5.92
CA VAL A 268 9.38 5.72 -6.10
C VAL A 268 9.92 5.45 -7.51
N LEU A 269 9.45 6.16 -8.54
CA LEU A 269 9.97 6.06 -9.91
C LEU A 269 11.33 6.75 -10.08
N THR A 270 11.72 7.66 -9.18
CA THR A 270 13.10 8.16 -9.10
C THR A 270 14.05 7.16 -8.47
N HIS A 271 13.55 6.05 -7.89
CA HIS A 271 14.41 4.89 -7.68
C HIS A 271 14.77 4.26 -9.02
N HIS A 272 15.91 3.58 -9.02
CA HIS A 272 16.44 2.88 -10.19
C HIS A 272 15.44 1.89 -10.83
N ARG A 273 14.36 1.51 -10.13
CA ARG A 273 13.42 0.46 -10.56
C ARG A 273 11.97 0.84 -10.26
N GLU A 274 11.15 0.87 -11.30
CA GLU A 274 9.71 1.12 -11.25
C GLU A 274 8.97 -0.05 -10.58
N THR A 275 9.49 -1.28 -10.67
CA THR A 275 8.91 -2.46 -9.99
C THR A 275 8.83 -2.28 -8.47
N THR A 276 9.69 -1.48 -7.85
CA THR A 276 9.67 -1.15 -6.41
C THR A 276 8.33 -0.57 -5.96
N TYR A 277 7.70 0.25 -6.81
CA TYR A 277 6.38 0.84 -6.53
C TYR A 277 5.31 -0.24 -6.42
N ASN A 278 5.29 -1.17 -7.38
CA ASN A 278 4.29 -2.23 -7.40
C ASN A 278 4.53 -3.25 -6.28
N TRP A 279 5.79 -3.54 -5.93
CA TRP A 279 6.13 -4.34 -4.75
C TRP A 279 5.66 -3.70 -3.44
N THR A 280 5.75 -2.37 -3.32
CA THR A 280 5.26 -1.65 -2.14
C THR A 280 3.75 -1.76 -2.00
N TRP A 281 3.01 -1.64 -3.11
CA TRP A 281 1.57 -1.86 -3.09
C TRP A 281 1.19 -3.32 -2.80
N THR A 282 1.91 -4.26 -3.41
CA THR A 282 1.75 -5.69 -3.12
C THR A 282 1.96 -5.96 -1.63
N LEU A 283 3.03 -5.42 -1.03
CA LEU A 283 3.29 -5.51 0.41
C LEU A 283 2.11 -5.02 1.26
N VAL A 284 1.46 -3.91 0.89
CA VAL A 284 0.27 -3.42 1.63
C VAL A 284 -0.86 -4.45 1.61
N PHE A 285 -1.21 -4.99 0.44
CA PHE A 285 -2.27 -6.00 0.34
C PHE A 285 -1.92 -7.31 1.04
N VAL A 286 -0.66 -7.72 0.98
CA VAL A 286 -0.17 -8.93 1.64
C VAL A 286 -0.14 -8.76 3.16
N LEU A 287 0.25 -7.60 3.68
CA LEU A 287 0.14 -7.27 5.10
C LEU A 287 -1.31 -7.31 5.58
N LEU A 288 -2.25 -6.76 4.81
CA LEU A 288 -3.68 -6.84 5.13
C LEU A 288 -4.17 -8.30 5.14
N THR A 289 -3.74 -9.10 4.17
CA THR A 289 -4.06 -10.54 4.08
C THR A 289 -3.49 -11.31 5.27
N ALA A 290 -2.21 -11.13 5.58
CA ALA A 290 -1.51 -11.79 6.68
C ALA A 290 -2.08 -11.38 8.05
N GLY A 291 -2.38 -10.09 8.23
CA GLY A 291 -3.04 -9.58 9.43
C GLY A 291 -4.43 -10.18 9.62
N ALA A 292 -5.22 -10.26 8.56
CA ALA A 292 -6.55 -10.87 8.60
C ALA A 292 -6.50 -12.39 8.81
N GLY A 293 -5.55 -13.10 8.18
CA GLY A 293 -5.32 -14.53 8.43
C GLY A 293 -4.83 -14.82 9.85
N THR A 294 -4.04 -13.91 10.42
CA THR A 294 -3.62 -13.99 11.83
C THR A 294 -4.81 -13.78 12.76
N ASP A 295 -5.69 -12.81 12.47
CA ASP A 295 -6.94 -12.59 13.23
C ASP A 295 -7.84 -13.84 13.20
N LEU A 296 -7.98 -14.45 12.02
CA LEU A 296 -8.72 -15.68 11.82
C LEU A 296 -8.15 -16.85 12.64
N TYR A 297 -6.82 -16.98 12.70
CA TYR A 297 -6.15 -17.99 13.53
C TYR A 297 -6.39 -17.76 15.04
N LEU A 298 -6.30 -16.51 15.49
CA LEU A 298 -6.53 -16.15 16.89
C LEU A 298 -7.98 -16.44 17.32
N HIS A 299 -8.93 -16.28 16.40
CA HIS A 299 -10.35 -16.53 16.62
C HIS A 299 -10.86 -17.86 16.01
N ARG A 300 -9.95 -18.81 15.73
CA ARG A 300 -10.27 -20.08 15.03
C ARG A 300 -11.31 -20.97 15.72
N GLN A 301 -11.54 -20.78 17.01
CA GLN A 301 -12.59 -21.50 17.75
C GLN A 301 -13.98 -20.92 17.50
N ASP A 302 -14.04 -19.64 17.14
CA ASP A 302 -15.26 -18.88 16.93
C ASP A 302 -15.65 -18.80 15.44
N VAL A 303 -14.68 -18.91 14.53
CA VAL A 303 -14.90 -18.87 13.08
C VAL A 303 -15.01 -20.28 12.49
N GLN A 304 -16.08 -20.54 11.74
CA GLN A 304 -16.23 -21.79 11.00
C GLN A 304 -15.74 -21.63 9.57
N LEU A 305 -14.59 -22.24 9.26
CA LEU A 305 -14.13 -22.35 7.89
C LEU A 305 -14.94 -23.40 7.13
N ARG A 306 -15.18 -23.16 5.84
CA ARG A 306 -15.86 -24.10 4.96
C ARG A 306 -15.06 -24.26 3.68
N TYR A 307 -14.90 -25.49 3.22
CA TYR A 307 -14.29 -25.82 1.93
C TYR A 307 -15.24 -26.77 1.22
N GLU A 308 -15.69 -26.41 0.01
CA GLU A 308 -16.67 -27.19 -0.77
C GLU A 308 -17.95 -27.47 0.04
N GLY A 309 -18.42 -26.46 0.77
CA GLY A 309 -19.59 -26.54 1.65
C GLY A 309 -19.40 -27.37 2.92
N GLN A 310 -18.28 -28.09 3.06
CA GLN A 310 -17.97 -28.89 4.25
C GLN A 310 -17.23 -28.07 5.29
N ARG A 311 -17.50 -28.34 6.58
CA ARG A 311 -16.78 -27.69 7.68
C ARG A 311 -15.31 -28.10 7.64
N LEU A 312 -14.43 -27.14 7.42
CA LEU A 312 -12.99 -27.33 7.45
C LEU A 312 -12.49 -27.10 8.88
N VAL A 313 -12.01 -28.15 9.52
CA VAL A 313 -11.31 -28.06 10.80
C VAL A 313 -9.83 -28.25 10.51
N LEU A 314 -9.06 -27.20 10.75
CA LEU A 314 -7.61 -27.23 10.57
C LEU A 314 -6.92 -27.56 11.89
N ASP A 315 -6.00 -28.52 11.85
CA ASP A 315 -5.12 -28.83 12.98
C ASP A 315 -4.12 -27.69 13.22
N GLU A 316 -3.51 -27.63 14.41
CA GLU A 316 -2.54 -26.58 14.76
C GLU A 316 -1.40 -26.50 13.75
N TRP A 317 -0.89 -27.65 13.31
CA TRP A 317 0.16 -27.73 12.30
C TRP A 317 -0.27 -27.16 10.94
N GLN A 318 -1.52 -27.40 10.53
CA GLN A 318 -2.05 -26.84 9.28
C GLN A 318 -2.21 -25.33 9.40
N TRP A 319 -2.68 -24.83 10.54
CA TRP A 319 -2.72 -23.39 10.82
C TRP A 319 -1.33 -22.74 10.80
N THR A 320 -0.34 -23.36 11.43
CA THR A 320 1.05 -22.87 11.37
C THR A 320 1.53 -22.78 9.93
N ARG A 321 1.25 -23.78 9.09
CA ARG A 321 1.60 -23.73 7.66
C ARG A 321 0.93 -22.57 6.94
N VAL A 322 -0.37 -22.34 7.16
CA VAL A 322 -1.09 -21.20 6.56
C VAL A 322 -0.46 -19.88 6.99
N LEU A 323 -0.19 -19.68 8.27
CA LEU A 323 0.43 -18.45 8.77
C LEU A 323 1.85 -18.26 8.22
N VAL A 324 2.66 -19.31 8.20
CA VAL A 324 4.01 -19.27 7.61
C VAL A 324 3.93 -18.87 6.13
N MET A 325 2.99 -19.44 5.37
CA MET A 325 2.79 -19.05 3.97
C MET A 325 2.43 -17.56 3.85
N LEU A 326 1.43 -17.08 4.60
CA LEU A 326 1.00 -15.67 4.56
C LEU A 326 2.13 -14.69 4.93
N TRP A 327 2.88 -14.97 6.00
CA TRP A 327 3.97 -14.10 6.45
C TRP A 327 5.24 -14.26 5.61
N SER A 328 5.48 -15.41 4.98
CA SER A 328 6.58 -15.58 4.03
C SER A 328 6.42 -14.69 2.80
N GLU A 329 5.18 -14.39 2.43
CA GLU A 329 4.88 -13.50 1.31
C GLU A 329 5.17 -12.02 1.66
N VAL A 330 4.88 -11.61 2.91
CA VAL A 330 5.31 -10.32 3.45
C VAL A 330 6.83 -10.21 3.38
N PHE A 331 7.54 -11.25 3.82
CA PHE A 331 8.99 -11.31 3.77
C PHE A 331 9.52 -11.23 2.34
N LEU A 332 8.89 -11.95 1.39
CA LEU A 332 9.23 -11.91 -0.03
C LEU A 332 9.12 -10.50 -0.60
N CYS A 333 8.03 -9.79 -0.30
CA CYS A 333 7.84 -8.41 -0.75
C CYS A 333 8.91 -7.47 -0.17
N LEU A 334 9.23 -7.59 1.13
CA LEU A 334 10.28 -6.81 1.77
C LEU A 334 11.66 -7.08 1.15
N LEU A 335 11.96 -8.36 0.90
CA LEU A 335 13.19 -8.80 0.25
C LEU A 335 13.30 -8.22 -1.16
N ALA A 336 12.22 -8.25 -1.95
CA ALA A 336 12.19 -7.69 -3.30
C ALA A 336 12.39 -6.16 -3.29
N ILE A 337 11.75 -5.45 -2.36
CA ILE A 337 11.95 -4.00 -2.17
C ILE A 337 13.40 -3.70 -1.79
N PHE A 338 13.96 -4.47 -0.84
CA PHE A 338 15.34 -4.32 -0.39
C PHE A 338 16.33 -4.53 -1.53
N PHE A 339 16.21 -5.62 -2.29
CA PHE A 339 17.08 -5.89 -3.42
C PHE A 339 16.91 -4.87 -4.55
N ASN A 340 15.69 -4.41 -4.82
CA ASN A 340 15.47 -3.31 -5.76
C ASN A 340 16.16 -2.01 -5.34
N HIS A 341 16.37 -1.81 -4.03
CA HIS A 341 17.07 -0.64 -3.49
C HIS A 341 18.59 -0.81 -3.47
N VAL A 342 19.10 -1.97 -3.05
CA VAL A 342 20.53 -2.21 -2.79
C VAL A 342 21.26 -2.76 -4.02
N TRP A 343 20.60 -3.62 -4.80
CA TRP A 343 21.24 -4.43 -5.84
C TRP A 343 21.10 -3.77 -7.23
N SER A 344 21.89 -2.72 -7.46
CA SER A 344 21.91 -2.02 -8.74
C SER A 344 22.82 -2.66 -9.80
N THR A 345 23.78 -3.51 -9.39
CA THR A 345 24.81 -4.08 -10.28
C THR A 345 24.75 -5.60 -10.35
N ALA A 346 24.93 -6.16 -11.55
CA ALA A 346 24.95 -7.62 -11.73
C ALA A 346 26.23 -8.23 -11.14
N LEU A 347 26.09 -9.32 -10.36
CA LEU A 347 27.25 -10.10 -9.90
C LEU A 347 27.72 -11.01 -11.04
N LYS A 348 29.01 -10.95 -11.34
CA LYS A 348 29.64 -11.77 -12.38
C LYS A 348 30.61 -12.73 -11.68
N PHE A 349 30.32 -14.03 -11.79
CA PHE A 349 31.22 -15.09 -11.33
C PHE A 349 31.89 -15.71 -12.56
N ASN A 350 33.22 -15.70 -12.57
CA ASN A 350 34.02 -16.35 -13.59
C ASN A 350 34.58 -17.63 -12.98
N PHE A 351 34.18 -18.79 -13.49
CA PHE A 351 34.69 -20.08 -13.04
C PHE A 351 35.87 -20.54 -13.89
N PRO A 352 36.81 -21.33 -13.33
CA PRO A 352 37.87 -21.97 -14.11
C PRO A 352 37.24 -22.82 -15.22
N GLY A 353 37.69 -22.65 -16.47
CA GLY A 353 37.12 -23.33 -17.64
C GLY A 353 36.27 -22.45 -18.57
N GLY A 354 36.28 -21.13 -18.38
CA GLY A 354 35.61 -20.18 -19.29
C GLY A 354 34.10 -20.07 -19.09
N CYS A 355 33.53 -20.76 -18.11
CA CYS A 355 32.13 -20.62 -17.73
C CYS A 355 31.92 -19.29 -16.98
N ARG A 356 31.06 -18.43 -17.52
CA ARG A 356 30.69 -17.14 -16.93
C ARG A 356 29.24 -17.20 -16.44
N PHE A 357 29.04 -17.09 -15.14
CA PHE A 357 27.72 -17.02 -14.53
C PHE A 357 27.41 -15.56 -14.16
N VAL A 358 26.31 -15.01 -14.67
CA VAL A 358 25.88 -13.64 -14.37
C VAL A 358 24.60 -13.71 -13.56
N LEU A 359 24.72 -13.58 -12.23
CA LEU A 359 23.56 -13.48 -11.37
C LEU A 359 23.04 -12.05 -11.41
N ASN A 360 21.95 -11.85 -12.14
CA ASN A 360 21.27 -10.56 -12.25
C ASN A 360 19.96 -10.62 -11.46
N TRP A 361 19.84 -9.77 -10.44
CA TRP A 361 18.59 -9.60 -9.69
C TRP A 361 17.40 -9.33 -10.62
N ARG A 362 17.60 -8.64 -11.75
CA ARG A 362 16.52 -8.39 -12.71
C ARG A 362 15.93 -9.69 -13.26
N SER A 363 16.76 -10.67 -13.64
CA SER A 363 16.27 -11.94 -14.16
C SER A 363 15.61 -12.77 -13.06
N LEU A 364 16.19 -12.77 -11.85
CA LEU A 364 15.64 -13.47 -10.69
C LEU A 364 14.28 -12.90 -10.26
N GLU A 365 14.14 -11.56 -10.25
CA GLU A 365 12.89 -10.89 -9.93
C GLU A 365 11.78 -11.27 -10.92
N GLY A 366 12.09 -11.40 -12.21
CA GLY A 366 11.12 -11.84 -13.21
C GLY A 366 10.56 -13.24 -12.93
N LEU A 367 11.43 -14.18 -12.58
CA LEU A 367 11.03 -15.54 -12.17
C LEU A 367 10.21 -15.52 -10.88
N LEU A 368 10.61 -14.69 -9.92
CA LEU A 368 9.92 -14.53 -8.65
C LEU A 368 8.51 -13.95 -8.85
N ILE A 369 8.36 -12.91 -9.68
CA ILE A 369 7.07 -12.32 -10.05
C ILE A 369 6.19 -13.37 -10.73
N LEU A 370 6.73 -14.13 -11.69
CA LEU A 370 5.97 -15.16 -12.39
C LEU A 370 5.48 -16.26 -11.46
N GLY A 371 6.36 -16.72 -10.55
CA GLY A 371 6.01 -17.69 -9.51
C GLY A 371 4.91 -17.17 -8.59
N ASP A 372 5.00 -15.90 -8.17
CA ASP A 372 4.00 -15.27 -7.30
C ASP A 372 2.64 -15.06 -8.01
N VAL A 373 2.63 -14.68 -9.29
CA VAL A 373 1.41 -14.64 -10.12
C VAL A 373 0.73 -16.01 -10.15
N GLY A 374 1.50 -17.08 -10.44
CA GLY A 374 0.98 -18.44 -10.50
C GLY A 374 0.44 -18.92 -9.15
N PHE A 375 1.18 -18.66 -8.07
CA PHE A 375 0.77 -18.99 -6.70
C PHE A 375 -0.53 -18.26 -6.31
N LYS A 376 -0.63 -16.95 -6.55
CA LYS A 376 -1.83 -16.17 -6.25
C LYS A 376 -3.03 -16.57 -7.08
N PHE A 377 -2.83 -16.87 -8.36
CA PHE A 377 -3.89 -17.40 -9.21
C PHE A 377 -4.44 -18.73 -8.66
N TRP A 378 -3.54 -19.64 -8.26
CA TRP A 378 -3.93 -20.89 -7.59
C TRP A 378 -4.68 -20.64 -6.27
N MET A 379 -4.20 -19.73 -5.42
CA MET A 379 -4.90 -19.35 -4.18
C MET A 379 -6.29 -18.77 -4.46
N ILE A 380 -6.45 -17.93 -5.48
CA ILE A 380 -7.76 -17.36 -5.82
C ILE A 380 -8.73 -18.48 -6.18
N LEU A 381 -8.32 -19.40 -7.06
CA LEU A 381 -9.16 -20.51 -7.50
C LEU A 381 -9.52 -21.46 -6.36
N THR A 382 -8.58 -21.76 -5.47
CA THR A 382 -8.76 -22.76 -4.40
C THR A 382 -9.38 -22.18 -3.13
N ALA A 383 -8.97 -20.98 -2.72
CA ALA A 383 -9.31 -20.42 -1.43
C ALA A 383 -10.43 -19.37 -1.48
N THR A 384 -10.71 -18.75 -2.63
CA THR A 384 -11.70 -17.64 -2.73
C THR A 384 -12.86 -17.88 -3.73
N GLY A 385 -12.89 -19.02 -4.42
CA GLY A 385 -13.96 -19.38 -5.36
C GLY A 385 -15.32 -19.65 -4.71
N ALA A 386 -16.32 -20.07 -5.51
CA ALA A 386 -17.69 -20.35 -5.06
C ALA A 386 -17.77 -21.36 -3.89
N ASP A 387 -16.73 -22.20 -3.76
CA ASP A 387 -16.56 -23.24 -2.75
C ASP A 387 -15.30 -23.06 -1.89
N GLY A 388 -14.65 -21.90 -1.98
CA GLY A 388 -13.36 -21.62 -1.34
C GLY A 388 -13.43 -21.50 0.19
N VAL A 389 -12.27 -21.66 0.83
CA VAL A 389 -12.07 -21.54 2.30
C VAL A 389 -12.52 -20.18 2.86
N ILE A 390 -12.35 -19.13 2.07
CA ILE A 390 -12.60 -17.75 2.42
C ILE A 390 -13.88 -17.30 1.72
N THR A 391 -14.98 -17.31 2.45
CA THR A 391 -16.26 -16.79 1.98
C THR A 391 -16.51 -15.37 2.49
N GLY A 392 -17.18 -14.54 1.69
CA GLY A 392 -17.67 -13.23 2.11
C GLY A 392 -16.71 -12.06 1.87
N LEU A 393 -17.17 -10.86 2.23
CA LEU A 393 -16.41 -9.62 2.10
C LEU A 393 -15.50 -9.46 3.32
N ASN A 394 -14.32 -10.09 3.28
CA ASN A 394 -13.31 -9.94 4.33
C ASN A 394 -11.96 -9.47 3.75
N ASN A 395 -11.09 -9.00 4.64
CA ASN A 395 -9.76 -8.53 4.28
C ASN A 395 -8.87 -9.59 3.64
N VAL A 396 -9.07 -10.88 3.94
CA VAL A 396 -8.31 -11.95 3.30
C VAL A 396 -8.67 -12.02 1.82
N TYR A 397 -9.97 -12.01 1.49
CA TYR A 397 -10.46 -12.00 0.10
C TYR A 397 -9.92 -10.80 -0.67
N PHE A 398 -10.13 -9.58 -0.17
CA PHE A 398 -9.68 -8.36 -0.88
C PHE A 398 -8.16 -8.22 -0.94
N GLY A 399 -7.45 -8.66 0.10
CA GLY A 399 -6.00 -8.68 0.12
C GLY A 399 -5.41 -9.64 -0.91
N VAL A 400 -5.97 -10.84 -1.06
CA VAL A 400 -5.54 -11.82 -2.08
C VAL A 400 -5.78 -11.27 -3.49
N PHE A 401 -6.96 -10.75 -3.80
CA PHE A 401 -7.23 -10.16 -5.12
C PHE A 401 -6.41 -8.89 -5.38
N GLY A 402 -6.31 -7.99 -4.40
CA GLY A 402 -5.54 -6.75 -4.53
C GLY A 402 -4.04 -7.00 -4.76
N SER A 403 -3.47 -7.97 -4.05
CA SER A 403 -2.08 -8.39 -4.27
C SER A 403 -1.90 -9.09 -5.63
N PHE A 404 -2.87 -9.90 -6.08
CA PHE A 404 -2.85 -10.52 -7.41
C PHE A 404 -2.80 -9.48 -8.54
N PHE A 405 -3.71 -8.49 -8.53
CA PHE A 405 -3.69 -7.46 -9.57
C PHE A 405 -2.39 -6.64 -9.55
N ASN A 406 -1.85 -6.32 -8.37
CA ASN A 406 -0.58 -5.60 -8.28
C ASN A 406 0.62 -6.42 -8.74
N ILE A 407 0.66 -7.74 -8.49
CA ILE A 407 1.76 -8.56 -9.02
C ILE A 407 1.68 -8.67 -10.55
N VAL A 408 0.49 -8.71 -11.15
CA VAL A 408 0.31 -8.67 -12.61
C VAL A 408 0.81 -7.33 -13.18
N PHE A 409 0.51 -6.20 -12.53
CA PHE A 409 1.09 -4.91 -12.91
C PHE A 409 2.61 -4.87 -12.71
N THR A 410 3.12 -5.52 -11.67
CA THR A 410 4.56 -5.69 -11.43
C THR A 410 5.21 -6.44 -12.59
N PHE A 411 4.57 -7.52 -13.06
CA PHE A 411 5.04 -8.29 -14.22
C PHE A 411 5.07 -7.46 -15.50
N GLY A 412 4.00 -6.74 -15.81
CA GLY A 412 3.97 -5.84 -16.98
C GLY A 412 5.04 -4.75 -16.91
N THR A 413 5.27 -4.19 -15.72
CA THR A 413 6.34 -3.20 -15.48
C THR A 413 7.72 -3.81 -15.67
N TRP A 414 7.94 -5.01 -15.12
CA TRP A 414 9.19 -5.74 -15.26
C TRP A 414 9.50 -6.07 -16.72
N LEU A 415 8.52 -6.57 -17.49
CA LEU A 415 8.66 -6.82 -18.92
C LEU A 415 9.03 -5.54 -19.69
N ARG A 416 8.47 -4.40 -19.29
CA ARG A 416 8.78 -3.10 -19.89
C ARG A 416 10.21 -2.64 -19.60
N GLU A 417 10.70 -2.83 -18.38
CA GLU A 417 12.07 -2.50 -17.98
C GLU A 417 13.12 -3.40 -18.65
N ASN A 418 12.74 -4.62 -19.02
CA ASN A 418 13.65 -5.69 -19.41
C ASN A 418 13.46 -6.15 -20.87
N LYS A 419 12.95 -5.27 -21.74
CA LYS A 419 12.74 -5.56 -23.16
C LYS A 419 14.00 -6.00 -23.91
N ASP A 420 15.17 -5.61 -23.41
CA ASP A 420 16.47 -5.86 -24.02
C ASP A 420 17.26 -7.01 -23.33
N ILE A 421 16.60 -7.86 -22.53
CA ILE A 421 17.26 -9.08 -22.02
C ILE A 421 17.32 -10.12 -23.14
N ASP A 422 18.47 -10.16 -23.83
CA ASP A 422 18.70 -11.08 -24.95
C ASP A 422 18.78 -12.57 -24.51
N TYR A 423 19.07 -12.87 -23.23
CA TYR A 423 19.19 -14.24 -22.72
C TYR A 423 18.89 -14.35 -21.22
N ILE A 424 18.12 -15.38 -20.82
CA ILE A 424 18.03 -15.88 -19.44
C ILE A 424 19.02 -17.04 -19.35
N ILE A 425 20.17 -16.84 -18.69
CA ILE A 425 21.15 -17.90 -18.44
C ILE A 425 20.86 -18.54 -17.09
#